data_AF-A0A1H1F2K4-F1
#
_entry.id   AF-A0A1H1F2K4-F1
#
_cell.length_a   1.000
_cell.length_b   1.000
_cell.length_c   1.000
_cell.angle_alpha   90.00
_cell.angle_beta   90.00
_cell.angle_gamma   90.00
#
_symmetry.space_group_name_H-M   'P 1'
#
loop_
_entity.id
_entity.type
_entity.pdbx_description
1 polymer ?
#
loop_
_entity_poly.entity_id
_entity_poly.type
_entity_poly.pdbx_seq_one_letter_code
_entity_poly.pdbx_strand_id
1 'polypeptide(L)'
;MRLIASILISLTIALSLTSCAAPTATEPATGNLAGTTPPPPPAPPKAPPPMSSPLPPREVRQEVVVDTSCKTSADCAVKNVGNCCGAMPACVNKDSATDPAAVQAACAAKGMMSVCGFAEISSCQCDNGQCAPAGGAAPQVQ
;
A
#
# COMPACT_ATOMS: atom_id res chain seq x y z
N MET A 1 -37.87 29.47 -4.33
CA MET A 1 -36.66 30.06 -3.69
C MET A 1 -35.50 29.08 -3.46
N ARG A 2 -35.72 27.76 -3.29
CA ARG A 2 -34.62 26.78 -3.18
C ARG A 2 -33.93 26.45 -4.51
N LEU A 3 -34.65 26.51 -5.63
CA LEU A 3 -34.10 26.29 -6.98
C LEU A 3 -33.21 27.45 -7.49
N ILE A 4 -33.36 28.66 -6.94
CA ILE A 4 -32.55 29.83 -7.33
C ILE A 4 -31.15 29.74 -6.69
N ALA A 5 -31.05 29.16 -5.49
CA ALA A 5 -29.78 28.96 -4.79
C ALA A 5 -28.86 27.94 -5.50
N SER A 6 -29.43 26.93 -6.17
CA SER A 6 -28.66 25.92 -6.91
C SER A 6 -28.02 26.49 -8.19
N ILE A 7 -28.66 27.45 -8.86
CA ILE A 7 -28.15 28.05 -10.11
C ILE A 7 -26.97 29.00 -9.84
N LEU A 8 -26.96 29.67 -8.68
CA LEU A 8 -25.87 30.60 -8.29
C LEU A 8 -24.57 29.88 -7.91
N ILE A 9 -24.63 28.62 -7.42
CA ILE A 9 -23.44 27.85 -7.02
C ILE A 9 -22.76 27.20 -8.24
N SER A 10 -23.51 26.88 -9.30
CA SER A 10 -22.94 26.32 -10.54
C SER A 10 -22.17 27.36 -11.38
N LEU A 11 -22.47 28.66 -11.25
CA LEU A 11 -21.82 29.72 -12.03
C LEU A 11 -20.42 30.08 -11.50
N THR A 12 -20.05 29.68 -10.28
CA THR A 12 -18.77 30.03 -9.65
C THR A 12 -17.62 29.04 -9.92
N ILE A 13 -17.86 27.89 -10.55
CA ILE A 13 -16.83 26.85 -10.76
C ILE A 13 -16.15 26.97 -12.14
N ALA A 14 -16.61 27.87 -13.01
CA ALA A 14 -16.12 28.00 -14.39
C ALA A 14 -14.90 28.92 -14.58
N LEU A 15 -14.17 29.31 -13.52
CA LEU A 15 -13.14 30.36 -13.60
C LEU A 15 -11.82 30.02 -12.90
N SER A 16 -11.13 28.97 -13.33
CA SER A 16 -9.70 28.81 -13.02
C SER A 16 -8.97 27.97 -14.07
N LEU A 17 -8.66 28.61 -15.20
CA LEU A 17 -7.55 28.25 -16.09
C LEU A 17 -6.31 29.02 -15.63
N THR A 18 -5.22 28.35 -15.28
CA THR A 18 -3.89 29.01 -15.21
C THR A 18 -2.80 28.00 -15.61
N SER A 19 -2.18 28.33 -16.74
CA SER A 19 -1.05 27.67 -17.40
C SER A 19 0.20 27.56 -16.53
N CYS A 20 1.03 26.56 -16.82
CA CYS A 20 2.46 26.60 -16.51
C CYS A 20 3.26 26.31 -17.79
N ALA A 21 4.00 27.31 -18.26
CA ALA A 21 4.88 27.24 -19.42
C ALA A 21 6.29 26.79 -19.00
N ALA A 22 6.90 25.90 -19.80
CA ALA A 22 8.24 25.37 -19.57
C ALA A 22 9.33 26.36 -20.05
N PRO A 23 10.47 26.49 -19.35
CA PRO A 23 11.64 27.15 -19.89
C PRO A 23 12.58 26.15 -20.59
N THR A 24 12.88 26.42 -21.86
CA THR A 24 14.01 25.87 -22.62
C THR A 24 15.29 26.58 -22.21
N ALA A 25 16.34 25.81 -21.89
CA ALA A 25 17.69 26.34 -21.73
C ALA A 25 18.49 26.16 -23.03
N THR A 26 18.97 27.27 -23.57
CA THR A 26 19.86 27.41 -24.72
C THR A 26 21.32 27.35 -24.23
N GLU A 27 22.12 26.46 -24.81
CA GLU A 27 23.59 26.50 -24.75
C GLU A 27 24.12 27.74 -25.48
N PRO A 28 25.24 28.29 -25.00
CA PRO A 28 26.22 28.70 -26.00
C PRO A 28 27.67 28.36 -25.66
N ALA A 29 28.38 28.17 -26.78
CA ALA A 29 29.73 28.66 -27.05
C ALA A 29 30.94 27.84 -26.57
N THR A 30 31.36 26.97 -27.49
CA THR A 30 32.65 27.05 -28.18
C THR A 30 33.56 28.22 -27.78
N GLY A 31 34.78 27.90 -27.32
CA GLY A 31 35.89 28.86 -27.34
C GLY A 31 37.11 28.48 -26.50
N ASN A 32 38.09 27.80 -27.11
CA ASN A 32 39.45 28.37 -27.35
C ASN A 32 40.48 27.28 -27.66
N LEU A 33 41.09 27.41 -28.84
CA LEU A 33 42.30 26.72 -29.29
C LEU A 33 43.50 27.61 -28.96
N ALA A 34 44.26 27.30 -27.90
CA ALA A 34 45.63 27.77 -27.73
C ALA A 34 46.35 26.95 -26.65
N GLY A 35 47.46 26.31 -27.02
CA GLY A 35 48.39 25.70 -26.06
C GLY A 35 48.90 24.32 -26.48
N THR A 36 49.76 24.24 -27.50
CA THR A 36 50.51 23.02 -27.82
C THR A 36 51.65 22.85 -26.83
N THR A 37 51.35 22.32 -25.64
CA THR A 37 52.33 21.59 -24.83
C THR A 37 52.09 20.11 -25.11
N PRO A 38 53.11 19.29 -25.45
CA PRO A 38 52.93 17.85 -25.59
C PRO A 38 52.30 17.32 -24.30
N PRO A 39 51.19 16.55 -24.37
CA PRO A 39 50.57 16.02 -23.17
C PRO A 39 51.57 15.10 -22.44
N PRO A 40 51.63 15.15 -21.11
CA PRO A 40 52.44 14.20 -20.34
C PRO A 40 52.00 12.76 -20.67
N PRO A 41 52.91 11.79 -20.58
CA PRO A 41 52.57 10.39 -20.84
C PRO A 41 51.38 9.96 -19.96
N PRO A 42 50.46 9.13 -20.49
CA PRO A 42 49.26 8.72 -19.76
C PRO A 42 49.66 8.09 -18.42
N ALA A 43 49.07 8.57 -17.33
CA ALA A 43 49.21 7.92 -16.04
C ALA A 43 48.70 6.46 -16.16
N PRO A 44 49.37 5.49 -15.50
CA PRO A 44 48.93 4.11 -15.52
C PRO A 44 47.48 4.02 -15.00
N PRO A 45 46.63 3.17 -15.61
CA PRO A 45 45.23 3.06 -15.22
C PRO A 45 45.12 2.68 -13.75
N LYS A 46 44.34 3.48 -13.00
CA LYS A 46 44.06 3.23 -11.60
C LYS A 46 43.33 1.89 -11.48
N ALA A 47 43.81 1.01 -10.59
CA ALA A 47 43.18 -0.28 -10.37
C ALA A 47 41.69 -0.09 -10.02
N PRO A 48 40.78 -0.94 -10.53
CA PRO A 48 39.37 -0.88 -10.17
C PRO A 48 39.19 -1.00 -8.66
N PRO A 49 38.24 -0.28 -8.05
CA PRO A 49 37.93 -0.46 -6.65
C PRO A 49 37.43 -1.90 -6.40
N PRO A 50 37.74 -2.49 -5.22
CA PRO A 50 37.21 -3.79 -4.86
C PRO A 50 35.67 -3.74 -4.79
N MET A 51 35.00 -4.77 -5.28
CA MET A 51 33.55 -4.89 -5.17
C MET A 51 33.12 -5.10 -3.71
N SER A 52 31.96 -4.55 -3.33
CA SER A 52 31.36 -4.75 -2.02
C SER A 52 30.89 -6.19 -1.82
N SER A 53 30.78 -6.62 -0.56
CA SER A 53 30.24 -7.92 -0.18
C SER A 53 28.82 -8.14 -0.74
N PRO A 54 28.42 -9.40 -1.01
CA PRO A 54 27.07 -9.71 -1.47
C PRO A 54 26.00 -9.23 -0.48
N LEU A 55 24.86 -8.78 -1.01
CA LEU A 55 23.70 -8.43 -0.18
C LEU A 55 23.20 -9.68 0.56
N PRO A 56 22.70 -9.53 1.80
CA PRO A 56 22.13 -10.64 2.55
C PRO A 56 20.91 -11.22 1.79
N PRO A 57 20.64 -12.53 1.95
CA PRO A 57 19.44 -13.15 1.39
C PRO A 57 18.17 -12.44 1.83
N ARG A 58 17.20 -12.30 0.93
CA ARG A 58 15.89 -11.72 1.25
C ARG A 58 15.11 -12.70 2.14
N GLU A 59 14.83 -12.30 3.37
CA GLU A 59 13.96 -13.05 4.27
C GLU A 59 12.51 -12.98 3.76
N VAL A 60 11.92 -14.14 3.50
CA VAL A 60 10.49 -14.27 3.19
C VAL A 60 9.76 -14.43 4.52
N ARG A 61 8.93 -13.46 4.89
CA ARG A 61 8.05 -13.61 6.06
C ARG A 61 7.06 -14.74 5.77
N GLN A 62 6.91 -15.65 6.72
CA GLN A 62 5.92 -16.72 6.62
C GLN A 62 4.51 -16.13 6.66
N GLU A 63 3.63 -16.67 5.82
CA GLU A 63 2.21 -16.31 5.80
C GLU A 63 1.57 -16.71 7.13
N VAL A 64 0.91 -15.77 7.80
CA VAL A 64 0.18 -16.05 9.04
C VAL A 64 -1.11 -16.80 8.68
N VAL A 65 -1.23 -18.04 9.16
CA VAL A 65 -2.45 -18.83 9.00
C VAL A 65 -3.42 -18.48 10.11
N VAL A 66 -4.61 -18.05 9.72
CA VAL A 66 -5.71 -17.77 10.66
C VAL A 66 -6.42 -19.08 11.00
N ASP A 67 -6.47 -19.38 12.29
CA ASP A 67 -7.20 -20.52 12.84
C ASP A 67 -8.61 -20.11 13.26
N THR A 68 -9.59 -20.83 12.76
CA THR A 68 -11.01 -20.66 13.04
C THR A 68 -11.59 -21.81 13.85
N SER A 69 -10.78 -22.81 14.24
CA SER A 69 -11.25 -23.96 15.00
C SER A 69 -11.63 -23.58 16.44
N CYS A 70 -12.64 -24.26 16.99
CA CYS A 70 -13.09 -24.06 18.37
C CYS A 70 -13.69 -25.32 18.97
N LYS A 71 -13.72 -25.38 20.31
CA LYS A 71 -14.48 -26.40 21.06
C LYS A 71 -15.73 -25.78 21.68
N THR A 72 -15.62 -24.53 22.13
CA THR A 72 -16.70 -23.77 22.75
C THR A 72 -16.68 -22.33 22.24
N SER A 73 -17.80 -21.62 22.40
CA SER A 73 -17.88 -20.20 22.01
C SER A 73 -16.87 -19.30 22.74
N ALA A 74 -16.38 -19.71 23.91
CA ALA A 74 -15.35 -18.99 24.65
C ALA A 74 -13.95 -19.06 23.99
N ASP A 75 -13.75 -19.98 23.06
CA ASP A 75 -12.53 -20.09 22.28
C ASP A 75 -12.50 -19.07 21.12
N CYS A 76 -13.63 -18.44 20.82
CA CYS A 76 -13.77 -17.53 19.69
C CYS A 76 -13.70 -16.06 20.12
N ALA A 77 -13.00 -15.24 19.34
CA ALA A 77 -12.92 -13.81 19.54
C ALA A 77 -13.04 -13.08 18.19
N VAL A 78 -13.56 -11.84 18.23
CA VAL A 78 -13.50 -10.93 17.10
C VAL A 78 -12.08 -10.38 17.02
N LYS A 79 -11.37 -10.71 15.94
CA LYS A 79 -10.01 -10.19 15.68
C LYS A 79 -9.96 -9.56 14.30
N ASN A 80 -9.05 -8.61 14.12
CA ASN A 80 -8.79 -8.04 12.81
C ASN A 80 -7.83 -8.96 12.03
N VAL A 81 -8.36 -9.68 11.05
CA VAL A 81 -7.54 -10.54 10.17
C VAL A 81 -6.92 -9.76 9.01
N GLY A 82 -7.45 -8.58 8.70
CA GLY A 82 -7.02 -7.72 7.59
C GLY A 82 -7.46 -8.24 6.23
N ASN A 83 -7.64 -7.30 5.29
CA ASN A 83 -7.89 -7.58 3.88
C ASN A 83 -7.30 -6.43 3.03
N CYS A 84 -7.29 -6.57 1.70
CA CYS A 84 -6.83 -5.51 0.79
C CYS A 84 -7.66 -4.20 0.86
N CYS A 85 -8.79 -4.23 1.58
CA CYS A 85 -9.62 -3.06 1.84
C CYS A 85 -9.35 -2.37 3.20
N GLY A 86 -8.42 -2.88 4.00
CA GLY A 86 -8.14 -2.36 5.34
C GLY A 86 -8.49 -3.34 6.45
N ALA A 87 -9.14 -2.85 7.51
CA ALA A 87 -9.55 -3.68 8.64
C ALA A 87 -10.67 -4.65 8.25
N MET A 88 -10.57 -5.88 8.71
CA MET A 88 -11.57 -6.91 8.51
C MET A 88 -11.78 -7.64 9.84
N PRO A 89 -12.77 -7.23 10.67
CA PRO A 89 -13.12 -7.96 11.87
C PRO A 89 -13.72 -9.32 11.47
N ALA A 90 -13.23 -10.39 12.09
CA ALA A 90 -13.71 -11.75 11.86
C ALA A 90 -13.71 -12.55 13.17
N CYS A 91 -14.61 -13.52 13.26
CA CYS A 91 -14.61 -14.51 14.34
C CYS A 91 -13.55 -15.56 14.05
N VAL A 92 -12.56 -15.64 14.93
CA VAL A 92 -11.44 -16.59 14.83
C VAL A 92 -11.15 -17.15 16.21
N ASN A 93 -10.33 -18.19 16.28
CA ASN A 93 -9.85 -18.66 17.57
C ASN A 93 -9.09 -17.52 18.27
N LYS A 94 -9.35 -17.30 19.56
CA LYS A 94 -8.71 -16.24 20.36
C LYS A 94 -7.18 -16.34 20.34
N ASP A 95 -6.66 -17.56 20.26
CA ASP A 95 -5.23 -17.89 20.23
C ASP A 95 -4.64 -17.85 18.81
N SER A 96 -5.48 -17.72 17.76
CA SER A 96 -5.01 -17.60 16.38
C SER A 96 -4.12 -16.37 16.21
N ALA A 97 -2.99 -16.51 15.54
CA ALA A 97 -2.24 -15.35 15.07
C ALA A 97 -3.02 -14.61 13.97
N THR A 98 -2.81 -13.29 13.89
CA THR A 98 -3.34 -12.41 12.83
C THR A 98 -2.30 -11.35 12.51
N ASP A 99 -2.07 -11.05 11.23
CA ASP A 99 -1.17 -9.97 10.80
C ASP A 99 -1.82 -9.10 9.72
N PRO A 100 -2.76 -8.21 10.10
CA PRO A 100 -3.42 -7.34 9.15
C PRO A 100 -2.45 -6.38 8.44
N ALA A 101 -1.30 -6.07 9.05
CA ALA A 101 -0.29 -5.20 8.45
C ALA A 101 0.45 -5.91 7.30
N ALA A 102 0.80 -7.19 7.46
CA ALA A 102 1.37 -7.99 6.39
C ALA A 102 0.39 -8.16 5.22
N VAL A 103 -0.89 -8.39 5.52
CA VAL A 103 -1.95 -8.46 4.48
C VAL A 103 -2.00 -7.15 3.69
N GLN A 104 -2.06 -6.01 4.39
CA GLN A 104 -2.06 -4.69 3.74
C GLN A 104 -0.80 -4.46 2.89
N ALA A 105 0.38 -4.82 3.39
CA ALA A 105 1.63 -4.69 2.65
C ALA A 105 1.63 -5.56 1.38
N ALA A 106 1.13 -6.79 1.46
CA ALA A 106 1.01 -7.69 0.31
C ALA A 106 0.02 -7.17 -0.73
N CYS A 107 -1.12 -6.63 -0.29
CA CYS A 107 -2.12 -6.03 -1.17
C CYS A 107 -1.60 -4.76 -1.86
N ALA A 108 -0.87 -3.91 -1.14
CA ALA A 108 -0.21 -2.73 -1.70
C ALA A 108 0.85 -3.11 -2.75
N ALA A 109 1.68 -4.12 -2.45
CA ALA A 109 2.68 -4.62 -3.40
C ALA A 109 2.06 -5.17 -4.69
N LYS A 110 0.83 -5.69 -4.62
CA LYS A 110 0.08 -6.23 -5.76
C LYS A 110 -0.86 -5.21 -6.42
N GLY A 111 -0.93 -3.97 -5.92
CA GLY A 111 -1.84 -2.94 -6.43
C GLY A 111 -3.34 -3.28 -6.23
N MET A 112 -3.67 -4.13 -5.26
CA MET A 112 -5.04 -4.61 -5.02
C MET A 112 -5.76 -3.82 -3.91
N MET A 113 -5.16 -2.72 -3.42
CA MET A 113 -5.74 -1.91 -2.36
C MET A 113 -7.05 -1.27 -2.84
N SER A 114 -8.10 -1.39 -2.05
CA SER A 114 -9.41 -0.78 -2.32
C SER A 114 -10.05 -0.27 -1.02
N VAL A 115 -11.30 0.19 -1.06
CA VAL A 115 -12.07 0.59 0.11
C VAL A 115 -13.32 -0.29 0.19
N CYS A 116 -13.49 -1.00 1.31
CA CYS A 116 -14.66 -1.82 1.57
C CYS A 116 -15.36 -1.33 2.85
N GLY A 117 -16.69 -1.47 2.89
CA GLY A 117 -17.43 -1.45 4.14
C GLY A 117 -17.46 -2.85 4.75
N PHE A 118 -17.35 -2.96 6.07
CA PHE A 118 -17.49 -4.22 6.80
C PHE A 118 -18.64 -4.11 7.80
N ALA A 119 -19.33 -5.22 8.02
CA ALA A 119 -20.31 -5.32 9.08
C ALA A 119 -19.62 -5.36 10.45
N GLU A 120 -20.21 -4.70 11.44
CA GLU A 120 -19.77 -4.85 12.82
C GLU A 120 -20.18 -6.23 13.36
N ILE A 121 -19.23 -6.95 13.93
CA ILE A 121 -19.48 -8.23 14.58
C ILE A 121 -19.50 -7.98 16.09
N SER A 122 -20.69 -8.10 16.70
CA SER A 122 -20.86 -7.86 18.13
C SER A 122 -20.44 -9.03 19.01
N SER A 123 -20.51 -10.26 18.49
CA SER A 123 -20.14 -11.48 19.24
C SER A 123 -19.88 -12.67 18.32
N CYS A 124 -19.18 -13.67 18.85
CA CYS A 124 -18.83 -14.91 18.15
C CYS A 124 -19.33 -16.13 18.92
N GLN A 125 -19.59 -17.21 18.20
CA GLN A 125 -19.93 -18.53 18.73
C GLN A 125 -19.14 -19.62 18.02
N CYS A 126 -19.03 -20.76 18.69
CA CYS A 126 -18.53 -21.97 18.06
C CYS A 126 -19.68 -22.70 17.38
N ASP A 127 -19.66 -22.72 16.06
CA ASP A 127 -20.63 -23.42 15.21
C ASP A 127 -19.93 -24.58 14.50
N ASN A 128 -20.34 -25.81 14.81
CA ASN A 128 -19.78 -27.03 14.23
C ASN A 128 -18.24 -27.11 14.26
N GLY A 129 -17.63 -26.67 15.37
CA GLY A 129 -16.17 -26.64 15.55
C GLY A 129 -15.45 -25.49 14.82
N GLN A 130 -16.20 -24.52 14.30
CA GLN A 130 -15.69 -23.32 13.63
C GLN A 130 -16.22 -22.04 14.29
N CYS A 131 -15.36 -21.04 14.45
CA CYS A 131 -15.76 -19.73 14.96
C CYS A 131 -16.56 -18.97 13.91
N ALA A 132 -17.77 -18.57 14.27
CA ALA A 132 -18.70 -17.83 13.41
C ALA A 132 -19.31 -16.63 14.17
N PRO A 133 -19.86 -15.62 13.46
CA PRO A 133 -20.60 -14.50 14.07
C PRO A 133 -21.94 -14.93 14.67
N ALA A 134 -22.28 -14.39 15.84
CA ALA A 134 -23.52 -14.74 16.53
C ALA A 134 -24.70 -13.94 16.00
N GLY A 135 -25.83 -14.64 15.76
CA GLY A 135 -27.05 -13.99 15.28
C GLY A 135 -27.17 -13.84 13.76
N GLY A 136 -26.33 -14.51 12.97
CA GLY A 136 -26.60 -14.84 11.58
C GLY A 136 -26.95 -13.66 10.67
N ALA A 137 -25.93 -12.97 10.17
CA ALA A 137 -25.97 -12.46 8.82
C ALA A 137 -24.58 -12.57 8.20
N ALA A 138 -24.34 -13.66 7.47
CA ALA A 138 -23.50 -13.54 6.28
C ALA A 138 -24.05 -12.34 5.49
N PRO A 139 -23.20 -11.42 5.00
CA PRO A 139 -23.68 -10.25 4.28
C PRO A 139 -24.53 -10.74 3.12
N GLN A 140 -25.85 -10.56 3.24
CA GLN A 140 -26.77 -10.76 2.16
C GLN A 140 -26.44 -9.65 1.18
N VAL A 141 -25.79 -10.01 0.07
CA VAL A 141 -25.67 -9.17 -1.11
C VAL A 141 -27.11 -8.82 -1.50
N GLN A 142 -27.53 -7.58 -1.24
CA GLN A 142 -28.74 -6.99 -1.80
C GLN A 142 -28.39 -6.29 -3.11
#